data_AF-A0A3C0US57-F1
#
_entry.id   AF-A0A3C0US57-F1
#
_cell.length_a   1.000
_cell.length_b   1.000
_cell.length_c   1.000
_cell.angle_alpha   90.00
_cell.angle_beta   90.00
_cell.angle_gamma   90.00
#
_symmetry.space_group_name_H-M   'P 1'
#
loop_
_entity.id
_entity.type
_entity.pdbx_description
1 polymer ?
#
loop_
_entity_poly.entity_id
_entity_poly.type
_entity_poly.pdbx_seq_one_letter_code
_entity_poly.pdbx_strand_id
1 'polypeptide(L)'
;MQILEVGTDAARQREFLMLPVRLYKNNPYWIRPLDKDVEDTFNPDKNKYFKGGACVRWIAVDDQGQTIGRVAAFVNQGTVLKGNDQPTGGIGFFECIEDQAAAFALFDTCKKWLQAQGMEAMDGPINFGERDRFWGLLTEGFDKEPLYGMGYHFPYYQTFFEAYGFQTYFNQLTFFLHMFKEKFMERVNMLFFERAERILNNPEFSFKHIDKKELGQFAEDFRTVYNKAWAKHLGTDDMTPEKAKAIMQRMKPIMDEEMMWFGYRDGEPVAFFIMLPELNQIFKH
;
A
#
# COMPACT_ATOMS: atom_id res chain seq x y z
N MET A 1 -23.77 -19.69 -9.86
CA MET A 1 -22.46 -19.03 -9.68
C MET A 1 -21.33 -20.06 -9.58
N GLN A 2 -20.18 -19.79 -10.20
CA GLN A 2 -18.97 -20.61 -10.15
C GLN A 2 -17.77 -19.78 -9.69
N ILE A 3 -16.86 -20.38 -8.92
CA ILE A 3 -15.57 -19.78 -8.55
C ILE A 3 -14.49 -20.45 -9.38
N LEU A 4 -13.77 -19.68 -10.20
CA LEU A 4 -12.74 -20.17 -11.10
C LEU A 4 -11.38 -19.65 -10.66
N GLU A 5 -10.42 -20.56 -10.49
CA GLU A 5 -9.03 -20.17 -10.30
C GLU A 5 -8.50 -19.54 -11.60
N VAL A 6 -7.81 -18.41 -11.45
CA VAL A 6 -7.21 -17.72 -12.60
C VAL A 6 -6.01 -18.48 -13.14
N GLY A 7 -5.11 -18.93 -12.25
CA GLY A 7 -3.91 -19.68 -12.61
C GLY A 7 -3.12 -19.05 -13.76
N THR A 8 -2.76 -19.87 -14.75
CA THR A 8 -2.03 -19.48 -15.97
C THR A 8 -2.95 -19.16 -17.16
N ASP A 9 -4.27 -19.15 -16.97
CA ASP A 9 -5.24 -18.88 -18.04
C ASP A 9 -5.23 -17.38 -18.39
N ALA A 10 -4.69 -17.04 -19.56
CA ALA A 10 -4.53 -15.65 -20.00
C ALA A 10 -5.85 -14.87 -20.08
N ALA A 11 -6.97 -15.52 -20.40
CA ALA A 11 -8.27 -14.85 -20.44
C ALA A 11 -8.73 -14.49 -19.04
N ARG A 12 -8.56 -15.41 -18.07
CA ARG A 12 -8.90 -15.14 -16.66
C ARG A 12 -7.96 -14.12 -16.02
N GLN A 13 -6.68 -14.12 -16.38
CA GLN A 13 -5.72 -13.12 -15.90
C GLN A 13 -6.12 -11.71 -16.36
N ARG A 14 -6.45 -11.58 -17.66
CA ARG A 14 -7.01 -10.33 -18.20
C ARG A 14 -8.30 -9.94 -17.50
N GLU A 15 -9.20 -10.90 -17.30
CA GLU A 15 -10.50 -10.64 -16.69
C GLU A 15 -10.38 -10.18 -15.22
N PHE A 16 -9.43 -10.76 -14.47
CA PHE A 16 -9.09 -10.32 -13.13
C PHE A 16 -8.72 -8.83 -13.11
N LEU A 17 -7.96 -8.34 -14.09
CA LEU A 17 -7.60 -6.92 -14.22
C LEU A 17 -8.77 -6.03 -14.68
N MET A 18 -9.63 -6.56 -15.55
CA MET A 18 -10.70 -5.78 -16.19
C MET A 18 -11.98 -5.66 -15.36
N LEU A 19 -12.23 -6.55 -14.39
CA LEU A 19 -13.42 -6.48 -13.54
C LEU A 19 -13.58 -5.10 -12.85
N PRO A 20 -12.59 -4.56 -12.12
CA PRO A 20 -12.70 -3.22 -11.51
C PRO A 20 -13.03 -2.14 -12.54
N VAL A 21 -12.40 -2.19 -13.71
CA VAL A 21 -12.62 -1.20 -14.77
C VAL A 21 -14.10 -1.13 -15.14
N ARG A 22 -14.78 -2.29 -15.17
CA ARG A 22 -16.22 -2.35 -15.43
C ARG A 22 -17.05 -1.89 -14.24
N LEU A 23 -16.70 -2.26 -13.02
CA LEU A 23 -17.43 -1.89 -11.81
C LEU A 23 -17.37 -0.36 -11.59
N TYR A 24 -16.18 0.22 -11.68
CA TYR A 24 -15.93 1.63 -11.39
C TYR A 24 -16.06 2.56 -12.61
N LYS A 25 -16.55 2.08 -13.76
CA LYS A 25 -16.61 2.86 -15.02
C LYS A 25 -17.27 4.25 -14.91
N ASN A 26 -18.18 4.42 -13.95
CA ASN A 26 -18.92 5.66 -13.72
C ASN A 26 -18.51 6.37 -12.41
N ASN A 27 -17.45 5.89 -11.74
CA ASN A 27 -16.97 6.47 -10.49
C ASN A 27 -15.87 7.51 -10.80
N PRO A 28 -16.07 8.80 -10.48
CA PRO A 28 -15.11 9.85 -10.85
C PRO A 28 -13.85 9.87 -9.96
N TYR A 29 -13.84 9.13 -8.85
CA TYR A 29 -12.73 9.12 -7.89
C TYR A 29 -11.86 7.87 -8.01
N TRP A 30 -12.36 6.81 -8.65
CA TRP A 30 -11.58 5.60 -8.84
C TRP A 30 -10.51 5.81 -9.92
N ILE A 31 -9.27 5.48 -9.58
CA ILE A 31 -8.15 5.47 -10.53
C ILE A 31 -7.71 4.02 -10.74
N ARG A 32 -7.64 3.61 -12.01
CA ARG A 32 -7.19 2.27 -12.38
C ARG A 32 -5.71 2.08 -11.97
N PRO A 33 -5.39 1.06 -11.15
CA PRO A 33 -4.00 0.69 -10.90
C PRO A 33 -3.29 0.26 -12.19
N LEU A 34 -1.99 0.48 -12.28
CA LEU A 34 -1.21 -0.04 -13.40
C LEU A 34 -1.28 -1.57 -13.41
N ASP A 35 -1.62 -2.16 -14.55
CA ASP A 35 -1.71 -3.61 -14.71
C ASP A 35 -0.41 -4.30 -14.26
N LYS A 36 0.73 -3.67 -14.54
CA LYS A 36 2.05 -4.13 -14.10
C LYS A 36 2.20 -4.20 -12.58
N ASP A 37 1.71 -3.21 -11.83
CA ASP A 37 1.79 -3.21 -10.36
C ASP A 37 0.95 -4.35 -9.76
N VAL A 38 -0.19 -4.65 -10.38
CA VAL A 38 -1.05 -5.78 -9.99
C VAL A 38 -0.38 -7.11 -10.35
N GLU A 39 0.03 -7.31 -11.60
CA GLU A 39 0.61 -8.57 -12.08
C GLU A 39 1.97 -8.90 -11.45
N ASP A 40 2.81 -7.89 -11.17
CA ASP A 40 4.10 -8.12 -10.49
C ASP A 40 3.89 -8.71 -9.08
N THR A 41 2.73 -8.50 -8.44
CA THR A 41 2.39 -9.13 -7.15
C THR A 41 2.24 -10.66 -7.28
N PHE A 42 1.74 -11.13 -8.42
CA PHE A 42 1.47 -12.55 -8.69
C PHE A 42 2.60 -13.24 -9.45
N ASN A 43 3.68 -12.54 -9.78
CA ASN A 43 4.79 -13.06 -10.57
C ASN A 43 5.94 -13.54 -9.66
N PRO A 44 6.26 -14.86 -9.64
CA PRO A 44 7.36 -15.40 -8.82
C PRO A 44 8.76 -14.84 -9.13
N ASP A 45 8.99 -14.38 -10.36
CA ASP A 45 10.27 -13.78 -10.77
C ASP A 45 10.42 -12.33 -10.31
N LYS A 46 9.30 -11.68 -9.95
CA LYS A 46 9.27 -10.27 -9.51
C LYS A 46 9.04 -10.14 -8.01
N ASN A 47 8.19 -11.00 -7.45
CA ASN A 47 7.84 -10.96 -6.05
C ASN A 47 8.67 -11.96 -5.23
N LYS A 48 9.64 -11.42 -4.47
CA LYS A 48 10.54 -12.19 -3.61
C LYS A 48 9.83 -13.09 -2.58
N TYR A 49 8.58 -12.78 -2.22
CA TYR A 49 7.84 -13.53 -1.20
C TYR A 49 7.44 -14.93 -1.64
N PHE A 50 7.44 -15.23 -2.94
CA PHE A 50 7.25 -16.61 -3.44
C PHE A 50 8.36 -17.58 -3.01
N LYS A 51 9.53 -17.11 -2.54
CA LYS A 51 10.59 -17.98 -2.00
C LYS A 51 10.16 -18.75 -0.75
N GLY A 52 9.17 -18.24 -0.02
CA GLY A 52 8.68 -18.83 1.24
C GLY A 52 7.20 -18.55 1.43
N GLY A 53 6.43 -18.50 0.35
CA GLY A 53 5.04 -18.13 0.36
C GLY A 53 4.33 -18.58 -0.89
N ALA A 54 3.00 -18.51 -0.86
CA ALA A 54 2.15 -18.86 -1.99
C ALA A 54 1.07 -17.80 -2.13
N CYS A 55 0.63 -17.57 -3.36
CA CYS A 55 -0.43 -16.62 -3.68
C CYS A 55 -1.26 -17.21 -4.81
N VAL A 56 -2.57 -17.03 -4.71
CA VAL A 56 -3.56 -17.55 -5.66
C VAL A 56 -4.66 -16.52 -5.83
N ARG A 57 -5.30 -16.51 -6.99
CA ARG A 57 -6.39 -15.58 -7.30
C ARG A 57 -7.53 -16.27 -8.04
N TRP A 58 -8.74 -15.83 -7.74
CA TRP A 58 -9.99 -16.37 -8.29
C TRP A 58 -10.87 -15.26 -8.85
N ILE A 59 -11.76 -15.66 -9.76
CA ILE A 59 -12.89 -14.87 -10.23
C ILE A 59 -14.20 -15.63 -9.94
N ALA A 60 -15.25 -14.88 -9.61
CA ALA A 60 -16.62 -15.39 -9.47
C ALA A 60 -17.40 -15.10 -10.75
N VAL A 61 -18.06 -16.10 -11.30
CA VAL A 61 -18.85 -16.03 -12.54
C VAL A 61 -20.30 -16.40 -12.24
N ASP A 62 -21.25 -15.56 -12.67
CA ASP A 62 -22.68 -15.83 -12.52
C ASP A 62 -23.18 -16.91 -13.49
N ASP A 63 -24.48 -17.24 -13.43
CA ASP A 63 -25.07 -18.28 -14.28
C ASP A 63 -25.20 -17.85 -15.75
N GLN A 64 -25.03 -16.55 -16.03
CA GLN A 64 -25.02 -15.96 -17.36
C GLN A 64 -23.60 -15.87 -17.95
N GLY A 65 -22.58 -16.31 -17.21
CA GLY A 65 -21.19 -16.28 -17.64
C GLY A 65 -20.48 -14.93 -17.43
N GLN A 66 -21.08 -13.98 -16.70
CA GLN A 66 -20.44 -12.71 -16.40
C GLN A 66 -19.60 -12.81 -15.12
N THR A 67 -18.42 -12.21 -15.14
CA THR A 67 -17.60 -12.13 -13.93
C THR A 67 -18.15 -11.04 -13.02
N ILE A 68 -18.52 -11.42 -11.80
CA ILE A 68 -19.19 -10.60 -10.79
C ILE A 68 -18.34 -10.34 -9.55
N GLY A 69 -17.16 -10.98 -9.46
CA GLY A 69 -16.25 -10.76 -8.35
C GLY A 69 -14.86 -11.32 -8.59
N ARG A 70 -13.88 -10.88 -7.81
CA ARG A 70 -12.50 -11.39 -7.81
C ARG A 70 -11.93 -11.31 -6.41
N VAL A 71 -10.96 -12.17 -6.10
CA VAL A 71 -10.20 -12.11 -4.84
C VAL A 71 -8.86 -12.81 -5.01
N ALA A 72 -7.88 -12.43 -4.20
CA ALA A 72 -6.64 -13.16 -4.03
C ALA A 72 -6.46 -13.59 -2.57
N ALA A 73 -5.81 -14.73 -2.36
CA ALA A 73 -5.33 -15.17 -1.05
C ALA A 73 -3.84 -15.49 -1.11
N PHE A 74 -3.16 -15.33 0.02
CA PHE A 74 -1.73 -15.61 0.12
C PHE A 74 -1.29 -16.03 1.52
N VAL A 75 -0.16 -16.73 1.57
CA VAL A 75 0.57 -17.04 2.79
C VAL A 75 2.02 -16.60 2.64
N ASN A 76 2.61 -16.08 3.71
CA ASN A 76 4.02 -15.73 3.78
C ASN A 76 4.62 -16.33 5.04
N GLN A 77 5.41 -17.40 4.89
CA GLN A 77 5.99 -18.12 6.02
C GLN A 77 6.95 -17.24 6.84
N GLY A 78 7.54 -16.21 6.24
CA GLY A 78 8.40 -15.26 6.94
C GLY A 78 7.65 -14.29 7.86
N THR A 79 6.33 -14.16 7.72
CA THR A 79 5.51 -13.21 8.51
C THR A 79 4.27 -13.83 9.12
N VAL A 80 4.12 -15.15 9.05
CA VAL A 80 2.89 -15.88 9.42
C VAL A 80 2.46 -15.69 10.88
N LEU A 81 3.40 -15.43 11.79
CA LEU A 81 3.15 -15.11 13.20
C LEU A 81 3.52 -13.66 13.56
N LYS A 82 3.80 -12.82 12.57
CA LYS A 82 4.29 -11.46 12.84
C LYS A 82 3.12 -10.54 13.21
N GLY A 83 2.95 -10.31 14.51
CA GLY A 83 1.92 -9.42 15.06
C GLY A 83 0.61 -10.12 15.41
N ASN A 84 0.55 -11.45 15.31
CA ASN A 84 -0.61 -12.27 15.65
C ASN A 84 -0.14 -13.51 16.44
N ASP A 85 -0.95 -13.98 17.39
CA ASP A 85 -0.64 -15.16 18.21
C ASP A 85 -0.78 -16.47 17.41
N GLN A 86 -1.60 -16.45 16.37
CA GLN A 86 -1.92 -17.59 15.52
C GLN A 86 -1.41 -17.42 14.08
N PRO A 87 -1.13 -18.52 13.35
CA PRO A 87 -0.75 -18.48 11.94
C PRO A 87 -1.80 -17.74 11.10
N THR A 88 -1.39 -16.64 10.47
CA THR A 88 -2.31 -15.76 9.76
C THR A 88 -1.89 -15.60 8.30
N GLY A 89 -2.84 -15.85 7.39
CA GLY A 89 -2.68 -15.54 5.97
C GLY A 89 -3.49 -14.31 5.57
N GLY A 90 -3.35 -13.90 4.31
CA GLY A 90 -3.97 -12.66 3.82
C GLY A 90 -4.92 -12.87 2.65
N ILE A 91 -5.89 -11.97 2.53
CA ILE A 91 -6.68 -11.79 1.31
C ILE A 91 -6.55 -10.37 0.78
N GLY A 92 -6.69 -10.20 -0.53
CA GLY A 92 -6.48 -8.95 -1.22
C GLY A 92 -7.17 -8.87 -2.56
N PHE A 93 -7.07 -7.70 -3.20
CA PHE A 93 -7.65 -7.43 -4.53
C PHE A 93 -9.14 -7.78 -4.65
N PHE A 94 -9.87 -7.80 -3.52
CA PHE A 94 -11.27 -8.13 -3.48
C PHE A 94 -12.07 -7.09 -4.25
N GLU A 95 -12.88 -7.56 -5.19
CA GLU A 95 -13.93 -6.77 -5.82
C GLU A 95 -15.16 -7.63 -5.98
N CYS A 96 -16.33 -7.05 -5.82
CA CYS A 96 -17.59 -7.74 -6.04
C CYS A 96 -18.69 -6.74 -6.39
N ILE A 97 -19.65 -7.15 -7.21
CA ILE A 97 -20.94 -6.46 -7.27
C ILE A 97 -21.59 -6.43 -5.88
N GLU A 98 -22.63 -5.63 -5.68
CA GLU A 98 -23.35 -5.55 -4.40
C GLU A 98 -24.22 -6.81 -4.17
N ASP A 99 -23.56 -7.96 -4.05
CA ASP A 99 -24.13 -9.27 -3.79
C ASP A 99 -23.33 -9.96 -2.67
N GLN A 100 -23.96 -10.04 -1.48
CA GLN A 100 -23.34 -10.64 -0.31
C GLN A 100 -23.05 -12.14 -0.48
N ALA A 101 -23.90 -12.88 -1.22
CA ALA A 101 -23.68 -14.31 -1.43
C ALA A 101 -22.44 -14.54 -2.31
N ALA A 102 -22.24 -13.70 -3.33
CA ALA A 102 -21.03 -13.73 -4.15
C ALA A 102 -19.77 -13.34 -3.35
N ALA A 103 -19.85 -12.29 -2.53
CA ALA A 103 -18.77 -11.87 -1.64
C ALA A 103 -18.37 -12.99 -0.67
N PHE A 104 -19.35 -13.61 -0.01
CA PHE A 104 -19.10 -14.66 0.98
C PHE A 104 -18.54 -15.93 0.33
N ALA A 105 -18.98 -16.29 -0.88
CA ALA A 105 -18.41 -17.41 -1.61
C ALA A 105 -16.92 -17.20 -1.96
N LEU A 106 -16.54 -15.96 -2.31
CA LEU A 106 -15.13 -15.59 -2.52
C LEU A 106 -14.32 -15.70 -1.22
N PHE A 107 -14.84 -15.15 -0.11
CA PHE A 107 -14.19 -15.25 1.21
C PHE A 107 -14.08 -16.68 1.72
N ASP A 108 -15.10 -17.51 1.52
CA ASP A 108 -15.08 -18.94 1.87
C ASP A 108 -14.01 -19.69 1.05
N THR A 109 -13.85 -19.32 -0.22
CA THR A 109 -12.81 -19.90 -1.08
C THR A 109 -11.43 -19.57 -0.53
N CYS A 110 -11.17 -18.31 -0.19
CA CYS A 110 -9.93 -17.89 0.45
C CYS A 110 -9.71 -18.61 1.78
N LYS A 111 -10.72 -18.63 2.67
CA LYS A 111 -10.65 -19.30 3.97
C LYS A 111 -10.26 -20.78 3.82
N LYS A 112 -10.93 -21.52 2.94
CA LYS A 112 -10.62 -22.95 2.70
C LYS A 112 -9.19 -23.14 2.20
N TRP A 113 -8.75 -22.29 1.27
CA TRP A 113 -7.38 -22.34 0.77
C TRP A 113 -6.37 -22.04 1.88
N LEU A 114 -6.60 -21.00 2.68
CA LEU A 114 -5.75 -20.62 3.81
C LEU A 114 -5.68 -21.71 4.88
N GLN A 115 -6.80 -22.35 5.22
CA GLN A 115 -6.84 -23.49 6.12
C GLN A 115 -6.03 -24.67 5.59
N ALA A 116 -6.11 -24.95 4.28
CA ALA A 116 -5.28 -25.98 3.65
C ALA A 116 -3.78 -25.64 3.66
N GLN A 117 -3.42 -24.35 3.77
CA GLN A 117 -2.05 -23.88 3.98
C GLN A 117 -1.63 -23.85 5.46
N GLY A 118 -2.50 -24.28 6.39
CA GLY A 118 -2.23 -24.30 7.82
C GLY A 118 -2.44 -22.96 8.53
N MET A 119 -3.18 -22.02 7.92
CA MET A 119 -3.53 -20.75 8.58
C MET A 119 -4.79 -20.92 9.44
N GLU A 120 -4.80 -20.23 10.57
CA GLU A 120 -5.88 -20.23 11.55
C GLU A 120 -6.67 -18.91 11.52
N ALA A 121 -6.08 -17.85 10.97
CA ALA A 121 -6.71 -16.54 10.78
C ALA A 121 -6.48 -15.97 9.38
N MET A 122 -7.27 -14.96 9.04
CA MET A 122 -7.31 -14.32 7.72
C MET A 122 -7.38 -12.80 7.88
N ASP A 123 -6.32 -12.11 7.46
CA ASP A 123 -6.24 -10.65 7.41
C ASP A 123 -6.63 -10.13 6.03
N GLY A 124 -7.31 -8.97 5.96
CA GLY A 124 -7.62 -8.37 4.69
C GLY A 124 -8.55 -7.16 4.74
N PRO A 125 -8.64 -6.40 3.63
CA PRO A 125 -7.87 -6.59 2.40
C PRO A 125 -6.44 -6.04 2.54
N ILE A 126 -5.46 -6.86 2.19
CA ILE A 126 -4.01 -6.59 2.20
C ILE A 126 -3.37 -7.24 0.95
N ASN A 127 -2.07 -7.09 0.72
CA ASN A 127 -1.40 -7.68 -0.46
C ASN A 127 -0.26 -8.64 -0.10
N PHE A 128 0.11 -9.48 -1.06
CA PHE A 128 1.26 -10.38 -0.92
C PHE A 128 2.57 -9.60 -1.08
N GLY A 129 2.88 -8.76 -0.09
CA GLY A 129 3.94 -7.76 -0.21
C GLY A 129 4.25 -7.04 1.11
N GLU A 130 5.00 -5.95 1.00
CA GLU A 130 5.21 -5.01 2.10
C GLU A 130 3.97 -4.11 2.25
N ARG A 131 3.78 -3.53 3.44
CA ARG A 131 2.72 -2.57 3.74
C ARG A 131 2.99 -1.19 3.12
N ASP A 132 3.32 -1.15 1.83
CA ASP A 132 3.56 0.09 1.06
C ASP A 132 2.54 0.28 -0.08
N ARG A 133 1.80 -0.76 -0.48
CA ARG A 133 0.79 -0.72 -1.55
C ARG A 133 -0.38 -1.66 -1.25
N PHE A 134 -1.55 -1.34 -1.80
CA PHE A 134 -2.79 -2.12 -1.81
C PHE A 134 -3.15 -2.70 -0.44
N TRP A 135 -3.01 -1.88 0.61
CA TRP A 135 -3.19 -2.29 1.99
C TRP A 135 -4.33 -1.54 2.66
N GLY A 136 -5.27 -2.28 3.24
CA GLY A 136 -6.41 -1.75 3.96
C GLY A 136 -7.67 -1.58 3.11
N LEU A 137 -8.81 -1.51 3.81
CA LEU A 137 -10.12 -1.23 3.24
C LEU A 137 -10.41 0.28 3.36
N LEU A 138 -10.95 0.87 2.30
CA LEU A 138 -11.40 2.27 2.34
C LEU A 138 -12.75 2.32 3.06
N THR A 139 -12.82 2.99 4.20
CA THR A 139 -14.05 3.15 5.00
C THR A 139 -14.58 4.59 5.00
N GLU A 140 -13.72 5.57 4.70
CA GLU A 140 -14.07 7.00 4.64
C GLU A 140 -13.34 7.68 3.47
N GLY A 141 -13.86 8.82 2.99
CA GLY A 141 -13.22 9.61 1.92
C GLY A 141 -13.52 9.14 0.49
N PHE A 142 -14.70 8.55 0.26
CA PHE A 142 -15.20 8.16 -1.07
C PHE A 142 -15.43 9.34 -2.04
N ASP A 143 -15.10 10.57 -1.63
CA ASP A 143 -15.14 11.80 -2.42
C ASP A 143 -13.73 12.27 -2.84
N LYS A 144 -12.73 11.39 -2.75
CA LYS A 144 -11.31 11.68 -3.06
C LYS A 144 -10.71 10.58 -3.91
N GLU A 145 -9.83 10.97 -4.82
CA GLU A 145 -8.98 10.03 -5.54
C GLU A 145 -7.99 9.33 -4.58
N PRO A 146 -7.71 8.03 -4.77
CA PRO A 146 -6.70 7.33 -3.97
C PRO A 146 -5.30 7.83 -4.33
N LEU A 147 -4.38 7.79 -3.36
CA LEU A 147 -2.96 7.97 -3.62
C LEU A 147 -2.39 6.80 -4.42
N TYR A 148 -1.29 7.02 -5.14
CA TYR A 148 -0.65 5.96 -5.92
C TYR A 148 -0.35 4.73 -5.06
N GLY A 149 -0.79 3.57 -5.54
CA GLY A 149 -0.63 2.31 -4.84
C GLY A 149 -1.61 2.08 -3.69
N MET A 150 -2.56 2.97 -3.40
CA MET A 150 -3.63 2.72 -2.42
C MET A 150 -4.86 2.10 -3.08
N GLY A 151 -5.62 1.30 -2.32
CA GLY A 151 -6.89 0.75 -2.79
C GLY A 151 -8.01 1.79 -2.76
N TYR A 152 -9.02 1.58 -3.61
CA TYR A 152 -10.28 2.33 -3.59
C TYR A 152 -11.42 1.32 -3.69
N HIS A 153 -12.46 1.50 -2.88
CA HIS A 153 -13.50 0.50 -2.67
C HIS A 153 -14.89 1.14 -2.71
N PHE A 154 -15.92 0.35 -3.01
CA PHE A 154 -17.30 0.80 -2.79
C PHE A 154 -17.65 0.81 -1.29
N PRO A 155 -18.55 1.70 -0.84
CA PRO A 155 -18.93 1.77 0.57
C PRO A 155 -19.46 0.45 1.15
N TYR A 156 -20.20 -0.32 0.36
CA TYR A 156 -20.78 -1.60 0.80
C TYR A 156 -19.74 -2.70 1.06
N TYR A 157 -18.47 -2.52 0.67
CA TYR A 157 -17.44 -3.51 0.95
C TYR A 157 -17.18 -3.63 2.45
N GLN A 158 -17.22 -2.54 3.21
CA GLN A 158 -17.08 -2.58 4.68
C GLN A 158 -18.11 -3.53 5.30
N THR A 159 -19.37 -3.42 4.87
CA THR A 159 -20.44 -4.30 5.34
C THR A 159 -20.18 -5.76 5.00
N PHE A 160 -19.63 -6.08 3.81
CA PHE A 160 -19.28 -7.46 3.46
C PHE A 160 -18.20 -8.04 4.38
N PHE A 161 -17.13 -7.27 4.65
CA PHE A 161 -16.05 -7.71 5.54
C PHE A 161 -16.58 -7.92 6.96
N GLU A 162 -17.28 -6.95 7.53
CA GLU A 162 -17.83 -7.01 8.89
C GLU A 162 -18.86 -8.16 9.04
N ALA A 163 -19.78 -8.29 8.10
CA ALA A 163 -20.82 -9.33 8.14
C ALA A 163 -20.25 -10.75 8.00
N TYR A 164 -19.12 -10.92 7.31
CA TYR A 164 -18.43 -12.21 7.24
C TYR A 164 -17.66 -12.54 8.52
N GLY A 165 -17.29 -11.53 9.31
CA GLY A 165 -16.63 -11.69 10.61
C GLY A 165 -15.26 -11.02 10.74
N PHE A 166 -14.83 -10.21 9.75
CA PHE A 166 -13.63 -9.40 9.89
C PHE A 166 -13.84 -8.30 10.94
N GLN A 167 -12.77 -7.93 11.63
CA GLN A 167 -12.76 -6.84 12.61
C GLN A 167 -11.64 -5.85 12.28
N THR A 168 -11.81 -4.60 12.71
CA THR A 168 -10.78 -3.58 12.53
C THR A 168 -9.52 -3.93 13.30
N TYR A 169 -8.42 -4.19 12.57
CA TYR A 169 -7.12 -4.47 13.17
C TYR A 169 -6.41 -3.17 13.63
N PHE A 170 -6.40 -2.13 12.79
CA PHE A 170 -6.02 -0.76 13.14
C PHE A 170 -6.58 0.22 12.09
N ASN A 171 -6.58 1.53 12.40
CA ASN A 171 -6.95 2.58 11.46
C ASN A 171 -5.74 3.18 10.75
N GLN A 172 -5.77 3.24 9.43
CA GLN A 172 -4.80 4.01 8.64
C GLN A 172 -5.40 5.36 8.28
N LEU A 173 -4.86 6.43 8.87
CA LEU A 173 -5.34 7.78 8.62
C LEU A 173 -4.51 8.43 7.53
N THR A 174 -5.18 8.88 6.47
CA THR A 174 -4.57 9.69 5.40
C THR A 174 -5.06 11.12 5.55
N PHE A 175 -4.13 12.05 5.69
CA PHE A 175 -4.44 13.47 5.83
C PHE A 175 -4.12 14.22 4.55
N PHE A 176 -4.88 15.27 4.29
CA PHE A 176 -4.67 16.16 3.16
C PHE A 176 -4.45 17.59 3.68
N LEU A 177 -3.40 18.24 3.17
CA LEU A 177 -3.09 19.62 3.46
C LEU A 177 -2.92 20.38 2.14
N HIS A 178 -3.73 21.40 1.92
CA HIS A 178 -3.54 22.32 0.80
C HIS A 178 -2.29 23.17 1.04
N MET A 179 -1.36 23.16 0.09
CA MET A 179 -0.13 23.94 0.16
C MET A 179 -0.28 25.37 -0.40
N PHE A 180 -1.44 25.74 -0.94
CA PHE A 180 -1.74 27.12 -1.30
C PHE A 180 -1.75 27.99 -0.04
N LYS A 181 -1.04 29.12 -0.08
CA LYS A 181 -0.74 29.94 1.10
C LYS A 181 -1.98 30.23 1.95
N GLU A 182 -3.09 30.65 1.33
CA GLU A 182 -4.31 30.98 2.07
C GLU A 182 -4.83 29.75 2.84
N LYS A 183 -4.93 28.60 2.17
CA LYS A 183 -5.44 27.36 2.76
C LYS A 183 -4.48 26.71 3.76
N PHE A 184 -3.19 26.84 3.53
CA PHE A 184 -2.16 26.37 4.47
C PHE A 184 -2.25 27.16 5.78
N MET A 185 -2.32 28.49 5.70
CA MET A 185 -2.40 29.36 6.88
C MET A 185 -3.71 29.19 7.67
N GLU A 186 -4.81 28.77 7.04
CA GLU A 186 -6.06 28.39 7.74
C GLU A 186 -5.89 27.17 8.67
N ARG A 187 -4.87 26.33 8.44
CA ARG A 187 -4.68 25.03 9.12
C ARG A 187 -3.45 24.99 10.02
N VAL A 188 -2.48 25.86 9.80
CA VAL A 188 -1.18 25.81 10.48
C VAL A 188 -1.17 26.73 11.69
N ASN A 189 -0.71 26.19 12.82
CA ASN A 189 -0.50 26.96 14.03
C ASN A 189 0.75 27.84 13.89
N MET A 190 0.67 29.13 14.23
CA MET A 190 1.80 30.07 14.13
C MET A 190 3.06 29.61 14.89
N LEU A 191 2.90 28.83 15.95
CA LEU A 191 4.00 28.19 16.68
C LEU A 191 4.90 27.33 15.79
N PHE A 192 4.38 26.81 14.68
CA PHE A 192 5.16 26.10 13.67
C PHE A 192 6.29 26.99 13.12
N PHE A 193 5.96 28.23 12.73
CA PHE A 193 6.93 29.17 12.15
C PHE A 193 7.94 29.65 13.17
N GLU A 194 7.51 29.94 14.40
CA GLU A 194 8.43 30.33 15.49
C GLU A 194 9.45 29.24 15.79
N ARG A 195 9.02 27.97 15.81
CA ARG A 195 9.92 26.81 15.99
C ARG A 195 10.87 26.64 14.81
N ALA A 196 10.36 26.80 13.58
CA ALA A 196 11.18 26.72 12.38
C ALA A 196 12.26 27.81 12.37
N GLU A 197 11.90 29.06 12.65
CA GLU A 197 12.84 30.18 12.70
C GLU A 197 13.93 29.98 13.76
N ARG A 198 13.58 29.48 14.95
CA ARG A 198 14.57 29.14 15.98
C ARG A 198 15.59 28.11 15.52
N ILE A 199 15.16 27.10 14.76
CA ILE A 199 16.04 26.06 14.23
C ILE A 199 16.89 26.61 13.09
N LEU A 200 16.31 27.38 12.17
CA LEU A 200 17.01 27.98 11.03
C LEU A 200 18.08 29.00 11.47
N ASN A 201 17.87 29.70 12.59
CA ASN A 201 18.83 30.64 13.15
C ASN A 201 19.91 29.98 14.02
N ASN A 202 19.87 28.67 14.23
CA ASN A 202 20.90 27.95 14.99
C ASN A 202 21.97 27.39 14.04
N PRO A 203 23.24 27.86 14.12
CA PRO A 203 24.30 27.43 13.20
C PRO A 203 24.73 25.97 13.36
N GLU A 204 24.36 25.29 14.45
CA GLU A 204 24.56 23.84 14.59
C GLU A 204 23.73 23.07 13.56
N PHE A 205 22.62 23.64 13.09
CA PHE A 205 21.72 23.00 12.13
C PHE A 205 22.01 23.44 10.70
N SER A 206 21.97 22.48 9.78
CA SER A 206 21.98 22.76 8.34
C SER A 206 20.98 21.87 7.62
N PHE A 207 20.51 22.34 6.47
CA PHE A 207 19.53 21.64 5.66
C PHE A 207 19.98 21.64 4.21
N LYS A 208 19.89 20.48 3.56
CA LYS A 208 20.09 20.37 2.12
C LYS A 208 19.04 19.46 1.51
N HIS A 209 18.65 19.79 0.29
CA HIS A 209 17.88 18.86 -0.50
C HIS A 209 18.78 17.72 -1.01
N ILE A 210 18.17 16.61 -1.41
CA ILE A 210 18.88 15.49 -2.01
C ILE A 210 19.57 15.93 -3.31
N ASP A 211 20.74 15.36 -3.60
CA ASP A 211 21.40 15.43 -4.92
C ASP A 211 21.47 14.01 -5.49
N LYS A 212 20.89 13.81 -6.67
CA LYS A 212 20.87 12.52 -7.37
C LYS A 212 22.27 11.99 -7.71
N LYS A 213 23.30 12.83 -7.71
CA LYS A 213 24.71 12.45 -7.87
C LYS A 213 25.29 11.85 -6.59
N GLU A 214 24.76 12.23 -5.43
CA GLU A 214 25.22 11.81 -4.10
C GLU A 214 24.27 10.79 -3.43
N LEU A 215 23.42 10.09 -4.20
CA LEU A 215 22.40 9.18 -3.66
C LEU A 215 22.94 8.13 -2.68
N GLY A 216 24.20 7.73 -2.80
CA GLY A 216 24.83 6.83 -1.84
C GLY A 216 24.87 7.42 -0.43
N GLN A 217 25.29 8.67 -0.30
CA GLN A 217 25.33 9.36 0.99
C GLN A 217 23.92 9.58 1.55
N PHE A 218 23.00 10.08 0.72
CA PHE A 218 21.62 10.32 1.18
C PHE A 218 20.87 9.03 1.54
N ALA A 219 21.22 7.89 0.92
CA ALA A 219 20.72 6.59 1.36
C ALA A 219 21.21 6.24 2.77
N GLU A 220 22.47 6.52 3.10
CA GLU A 220 23.01 6.32 4.45
C GLU A 220 22.44 7.31 5.47
N ASP A 221 22.24 8.57 5.08
CA ASP A 221 21.58 9.57 5.94
C ASP A 221 20.15 9.12 6.27
N PHE A 222 19.39 8.70 5.26
CA PHE A 222 18.05 8.15 5.42
C PHE A 222 18.05 6.95 6.35
N ARG A 223 18.93 5.97 6.12
CA ARG A 223 19.07 4.77 6.94
C ARG A 223 19.39 5.12 8.40
N THR A 224 20.30 6.07 8.63
CA THR A 224 20.74 6.49 9.96
C THR A 224 19.59 7.08 10.75
N VAL A 225 18.86 8.03 10.17
CA VAL A 225 17.70 8.65 10.81
C VAL A 225 16.57 7.63 10.99
N TYR A 226 16.30 6.81 9.97
CA TYR A 226 15.25 5.79 10.01
C TYR A 226 15.48 4.76 11.13
N ASN A 227 16.70 4.22 11.25
CA ASN A 227 17.00 3.23 12.28
C ASN A 227 16.96 3.84 13.69
N LYS A 228 17.46 5.08 13.86
CA LYS A 228 17.42 5.79 15.15
C LYS A 228 15.98 6.07 15.61
N ALA A 229 15.08 6.43 14.69
CA ALA A 229 13.71 6.82 15.04
C ALA A 229 12.70 5.65 15.01
N TRP A 230 12.71 4.81 13.98
CA TRP A 230 11.64 3.84 13.71
C TRP A 230 11.95 2.39 14.04
N ALA A 231 13.19 1.91 13.90
CA ALA A 231 13.49 0.48 14.05
C ALA A 231 13.09 -0.05 15.44
N LYS A 232 13.27 0.76 16.49
CA LYS A 232 12.87 0.40 17.86
C LYS A 232 11.36 0.46 18.13
N HIS A 233 10.58 1.21 17.33
CA HIS A 233 9.16 1.45 17.57
C HIS A 233 8.23 0.54 16.75
N LEU A 234 8.67 0.06 15.60
CA LEU A 234 7.82 -0.75 14.69
C LEU A 234 8.00 -2.27 14.83
N GLY A 235 8.86 -2.73 15.75
CA GLY A 235 9.19 -4.16 15.85
C GLY A 235 9.80 -4.72 14.55
N THR A 236 10.55 -3.87 13.84
CA THR A 236 11.22 -4.20 12.58
C THR A 236 12.73 -4.13 12.78
N ASP A 237 13.45 -5.08 12.17
CA ASP A 237 14.91 -5.03 12.14
C ASP A 237 15.41 -3.74 11.52
N ASP A 238 16.61 -3.34 11.92
CA ASP A 238 17.33 -2.20 11.35
C ASP A 238 17.42 -2.34 9.83
N MET A 239 17.16 -1.22 9.13
CA MET A 239 17.33 -1.17 7.69
C MET A 239 18.80 -1.34 7.34
N THR A 240 19.10 -2.26 6.41
CA THR A 240 20.45 -2.48 5.89
C THR A 240 20.84 -1.41 4.86
N PRO A 241 22.15 -1.17 4.63
CA PRO A 241 22.65 -0.29 3.57
C PRO A 241 22.07 -0.62 2.19
N GLU A 242 21.98 -1.91 1.86
CA GLU A 242 21.48 -2.38 0.57
C GLU A 242 19.99 -2.05 0.39
N LYS A 243 19.19 -2.21 1.46
CA LYS A 243 17.77 -1.86 1.45
C LYS A 243 17.59 -0.36 1.28
N ALA A 244 18.34 0.47 2.00
CA ALA A 244 18.28 1.91 1.88
C ALA A 244 18.64 2.39 0.45
N LYS A 245 19.73 1.84 -0.11
CA LYS A 245 20.14 2.12 -1.49
C LYS A 245 19.08 1.69 -2.49
N ALA A 246 18.49 0.50 -2.33
CA ALA A 246 17.43 0.02 -3.22
C ALA A 246 16.19 0.92 -3.19
N ILE A 247 15.79 1.41 -2.02
CA ILE A 247 14.68 2.37 -1.87
C ILE A 247 14.96 3.65 -2.65
N MET A 248 16.15 4.25 -2.46
CA MET A 248 16.53 5.48 -3.17
C MET A 248 16.60 5.27 -4.69
N GLN A 249 17.13 4.14 -5.16
CA GLN A 249 17.17 3.82 -6.60
C GLN A 249 15.76 3.62 -7.18
N ARG A 250 14.85 3.00 -6.44
CA ARG A 250 13.44 2.81 -6.86
C ARG A 250 12.70 4.15 -6.99
N MET A 251 13.00 5.11 -6.11
CA MET A 251 12.39 6.45 -6.14
C MET A 251 13.06 7.39 -7.15
N LYS A 252 14.30 7.13 -7.57
CA LYS A 252 15.08 8.01 -8.45
C LYS A 252 14.31 8.53 -9.70
N PRO A 253 13.49 7.73 -10.41
CA PRO A 253 12.77 8.21 -11.59
C PRO A 253 11.68 9.25 -11.29
N ILE A 254 11.12 9.23 -10.08
CA ILE A 254 10.01 10.10 -9.64
C ILE A 254 10.46 11.14 -8.61
N MET A 255 11.75 11.17 -8.30
CA MET A 255 12.34 12.04 -7.30
C MET A 255 12.43 13.47 -7.84
N ASP A 256 11.83 14.41 -7.11
CA ASP A 256 12.10 15.83 -7.23
C ASP A 256 13.05 16.23 -6.09
N GLU A 257 14.23 16.75 -6.45
CA GLU A 257 15.28 17.07 -5.48
C GLU A 257 14.79 18.10 -4.47
N GLU A 258 14.13 19.17 -4.92
CA GLU A 258 13.67 20.27 -4.07
C GLU A 258 12.53 19.86 -3.11
N MET A 259 11.93 18.69 -3.31
CA MET A 259 10.87 18.14 -2.48
C MET A 259 11.38 17.13 -1.42
N MET A 260 12.68 16.86 -1.40
CA MET A 260 13.30 15.88 -0.50
C MET A 260 14.46 16.51 0.27
N TRP A 261 14.25 16.77 1.56
CA TRP A 261 15.18 17.49 2.42
C TRP A 261 15.76 16.62 3.52
N PHE A 262 17.02 16.89 3.86
CA PHE A 262 17.71 16.31 5.00
C PHE A 262 18.20 17.42 5.91
N GLY A 263 18.00 17.22 7.22
CA GLY A 263 18.46 18.10 8.28
C GLY A 263 19.61 17.46 9.03
N TYR A 264 20.64 18.26 9.31
CA TYR A 264 21.85 17.85 9.98
C TYR A 264 22.05 18.69 11.23
N ARG A 265 22.64 18.11 12.27
CA ARG A 265 23.18 18.82 13.43
C ARG A 265 24.65 18.47 13.58
N ASP A 266 25.53 19.48 13.55
CA ASP A 266 26.98 19.29 13.60
C ASP A 266 27.52 18.30 12.54
N GLY A 267 26.88 18.27 11.36
CA GLY A 267 27.22 17.37 10.25
C GLY A 267 26.59 15.98 10.32
N GLU A 268 25.94 15.60 11.43
CA GLU A 268 25.26 14.33 11.59
C GLU A 268 23.80 14.42 11.12
N PRO A 269 23.27 13.46 10.34
CA PRO A 269 21.88 13.48 9.89
C PRO A 269 20.92 13.23 11.06
N VAL A 270 19.98 14.15 11.27
CA VAL A 270 19.01 14.11 12.37
C VAL A 270 17.55 14.11 11.91
N ALA A 271 17.28 14.49 10.67
CA ALA A 271 15.93 14.51 10.10
C ALA A 271 15.96 14.31 8.59
N PHE A 272 14.84 13.82 8.05
CA PHE A 272 14.53 13.92 6.64
C PHE A 272 13.05 14.27 6.44
N PHE A 273 12.75 14.86 5.29
CA PHE A 273 11.40 15.15 4.82
C PHE A 273 11.33 14.77 3.35
N ILE A 274 10.46 13.82 3.02
CA ILE A 274 10.37 13.24 1.68
C ILE A 274 8.96 13.45 1.17
N MET A 275 8.83 14.21 0.08
CA MET A 275 7.59 14.26 -0.70
C MET A 275 7.86 13.65 -2.08
N LEU A 276 6.89 12.88 -2.56
CA LEU A 276 6.89 12.31 -3.90
C LEU A 276 5.70 12.87 -4.68
N PRO A 277 5.84 13.09 -6.00
CA PRO A 277 4.71 13.43 -6.85
C PRO A 277 3.63 12.34 -6.79
N GLU A 278 2.35 12.75 -6.79
CA GLU A 278 1.23 11.82 -6.88
C GLU A 278 1.13 11.26 -8.30
N LEU A 279 1.64 10.03 -8.48
CA LEU A 279 1.85 9.44 -9.81
C LEU A 279 0.54 9.19 -10.56
N ASN A 280 -0.56 8.94 -9.85
CA ASN A 280 -1.86 8.74 -10.49
C ASN A 280 -2.24 9.91 -11.40
N GLN A 281 -1.84 11.14 -11.06
CA GLN A 281 -2.15 12.32 -11.87
C GLN A 281 -1.47 12.33 -13.25
N ILE A 282 -0.44 11.50 -13.45
CA ILE A 282 0.28 11.41 -14.72
C ILE A 282 -0.45 10.49 -15.71
N PHE A 283 -1.08 9.41 -15.23
CA PHE A 283 -1.61 8.33 -16.08
C PHE A 283 -3.11 8.06 -15.93
N LYS A 284 -3.85 8.81 -15.11
CA LYS A 284 -5.31 8.63 -14.93
C LYS A 284 -6.18 9.02 -16.14
N HIS A 285 -5.56 9.38 -17.27
CA HIS A 285 -6.22 9.87 -18.49
C HIS A 285 -6.45 8.78 -19.53
#